data_AF-A0A7X7TDU6-F1
#
_entry.id   AF-A0A7X7TDU6-F1
#
_cell.length_a   1.000
_cell.length_b   1.000
_cell.length_c   1.000
_cell.angle_alpha   90.00
_cell.angle_beta   90.00
_cell.angle_gamma   90.00
#
_symmetry.space_group_name_H-M   'P 1'
#
loop_
_entity.id
_entity.type
_entity.pdbx_description
1 polymer ?
#
loop_
_entity_poly.entity_id
_entity_poly.type
_entity_poly.pdbx_seq_one_letter_code
_entity_poly.pdbx_strand_id
1 'polypeptide(L)'
;GDLEKQYNQLNNTLQKSESKAHEVRKRIRSVESVSEALFAEWKAEIKKYNNDTLRNLSQQKYDRAKSKYTELIASMKKAETKLEPALIPLRDQVMFMKHNLNAKAIAGLSDEVVGVQTNVDELIRDIESAIAQADSFIASLQTE
;
A
#
# COMPACT_ATOMS: atom_id res chain seq x y z
N GLY A 1 29.62 -14.52 13.62
CA GLY A 1 30.63 -14.37 12.53
C GLY A 1 30.20 -13.31 11.52
N ASP A 2 30.97 -13.05 10.47
CA ASP A 2 30.57 -12.05 9.44
C ASP A 2 29.27 -12.44 8.73
N LEU A 3 29.13 -13.73 8.37
CA LEU A 3 27.91 -14.28 7.78
C LEU A 3 26.66 -14.12 8.68
N GLU A 4 26.83 -14.26 10.00
CA GLU A 4 25.75 -14.11 10.97
C GLU A 4 25.27 -12.65 11.05
N LYS A 5 26.20 -11.69 10.96
CA LYS A 5 25.85 -10.26 10.88
C LYS A 5 25.08 -9.95 9.62
N GLN A 6 25.53 -10.46 8.47
CA GLN A 6 24.85 -10.25 7.19
C GLN A 6 23.46 -10.90 7.18
N TYR A 7 23.32 -12.11 7.72
CA TYR A 7 22.02 -12.76 7.89
C TYR A 7 21.07 -11.92 8.76
N ASN A 8 21.54 -11.46 9.93
CA ASN A 8 20.72 -10.66 10.84
C ASN A 8 20.27 -9.36 10.17
N GLN A 9 21.16 -8.69 9.43
CA GLN A 9 20.82 -7.49 8.68
C GLN A 9 19.73 -7.77 7.64
N LEU A 10 19.89 -8.82 6.84
CA LEU A 10 18.93 -9.16 5.79
C LEU A 10 17.58 -9.61 6.35
N ASN A 11 17.59 -10.42 7.41
CA ASN A 11 16.38 -10.84 8.10
C ASN A 11 15.63 -9.65 8.72
N ASN A 12 16.34 -8.69 9.30
CA ASN A 12 15.72 -7.46 9.80
C ASN A 12 15.09 -6.62 8.68
N THR A 13 15.78 -6.50 7.53
CA THR A 13 15.22 -5.86 6.34
C THR A 13 13.93 -6.55 5.91
N LEU A 14 13.94 -7.88 5.78
CA LEU A 14 12.76 -8.66 5.40
C LEU A 14 11.59 -8.40 6.34
N GLN A 15 11.79 -8.57 7.66
CA GLN A 15 10.75 -8.37 8.66
C GLN A 15 10.15 -6.96 8.61
N LYS A 16 11.01 -5.94 8.43
CA LYS A 16 10.58 -4.55 8.27
C LYS A 16 9.74 -4.36 7.02
N SER A 17 10.19 -4.89 5.88
CA SER A 17 9.49 -4.78 4.61
C SER A 17 8.14 -5.51 4.62
N GLU A 18 8.08 -6.70 5.23
CA GLU A 18 6.82 -7.44 5.42
C GLU A 18 5.84 -6.70 6.32
N SER A 19 6.32 -6.13 7.43
CA SER A 19 5.49 -5.32 8.33
C SER A 19 4.93 -4.09 7.61
N LYS A 20 5.77 -3.34 6.89
CA LYS A 20 5.33 -2.19 6.09
C LYS A 20 4.33 -2.59 5.01
N ALA A 21 4.58 -3.69 4.29
CA ALA A 21 3.65 -4.22 3.30
C ALA A 21 2.30 -4.53 3.95
N HIS A 22 2.29 -5.18 5.12
CA HIS A 22 1.05 -5.44 5.86
C HIS A 22 0.30 -4.15 6.24
N GLU A 23 1.00 -3.15 6.76
CA GLU A 23 0.39 -1.87 7.14
C GLU A 23 -0.20 -1.14 5.93
N VAL A 24 0.50 -1.14 4.80
CA VAL A 24 -0.01 -0.60 3.54
C VAL A 24 -1.30 -1.29 3.11
N ARG A 25 -1.34 -2.63 3.12
CA ARG A 25 -2.56 -3.41 2.80
C ARG A 25 -3.72 -3.04 3.73
N LYS A 26 -3.44 -2.87 5.02
CA LYS A 26 -4.43 -2.47 6.03
C LYS A 26 -4.96 -1.06 5.78
N ARG A 27 -4.09 -0.11 5.47
CA ARG A 27 -4.47 1.28 5.16
C ARG A 27 -5.31 1.38 3.89
N ILE A 28 -4.96 0.67 2.82
CA ILE A 28 -5.77 0.60 1.59
C ILE A 28 -7.20 0.13 1.90
N ARG A 29 -7.33 -0.96 2.68
CA ARG A 29 -8.65 -1.46 3.12
C ARG A 29 -9.42 -0.44 3.97
N SER A 30 -8.73 0.29 4.84
CA SER A 30 -9.35 1.34 5.66
C SER A 30 -9.88 2.48 4.79
N VAL A 31 -9.09 2.96 3.83
CA VAL A 31 -9.52 3.99 2.87
C VAL A 31 -10.73 3.50 2.07
N GLU A 32 -10.71 2.25 1.61
CA GLU A 32 -11.84 1.64 0.89
C GLU A 32 -13.11 1.66 1.73
N SER A 33 -13.07 1.12 2.95
CA SER A 33 -14.24 1.04 3.84
C SER A 33 -14.81 2.42 4.19
N VAL A 34 -13.97 3.39 4.55
CA VAL A 34 -14.42 4.75 4.88
C VAL A 34 -15.04 5.43 3.66
N SER A 35 -14.43 5.28 2.50
CA SER A 35 -14.92 5.90 1.27
C SER A 35 -16.25 5.27 0.83
N GLU A 36 -16.38 3.95 0.91
CA GLU A 36 -17.64 3.26 0.60
C GLU A 36 -18.78 3.74 1.48
N ALA A 37 -18.56 3.86 2.78
CA ALA A 37 -19.55 4.40 3.72
C ALA A 37 -19.94 5.84 3.36
N LEU A 38 -18.96 6.72 3.13
CA LEU A 38 -19.19 8.11 2.76
C LEU A 38 -20.00 8.22 1.47
N PHE A 39 -19.63 7.50 0.41
CA PHE A 39 -20.35 7.56 -0.85
C PHE A 39 -21.76 6.94 -0.75
N ALA A 40 -21.96 5.93 0.10
CA ALA A 40 -23.30 5.39 0.34
C ALA A 40 -24.20 6.42 1.04
N GLU A 41 -23.67 7.10 2.06
CA GLU A 41 -24.38 8.16 2.79
C GLU A 41 -24.70 9.34 1.89
N TRP A 42 -23.71 9.89 1.18
CA TRP A 42 -23.92 11.01 0.27
C TRP A 42 -24.99 10.68 -0.80
N LYS A 43 -24.97 9.46 -1.36
CA LYS A 43 -25.99 9.03 -2.33
C LYS A 43 -27.39 8.97 -1.71
N ALA A 44 -27.50 8.61 -0.43
CA ALA A 44 -28.78 8.63 0.29
C ALA A 44 -29.26 10.07 0.55
N GLU A 45 -28.35 10.99 0.87
CA GLU A 45 -28.67 12.40 1.10
C GLU A 45 -29.11 13.12 -0.17
N ILE A 46 -28.52 12.80 -1.33
CA ILE A 46 -28.97 13.33 -2.62
C ILE A 46 -30.48 13.10 -2.83
N LYS A 47 -31.00 11.95 -2.37
CA LYS A 47 -32.43 11.61 -2.49
C LYS A 47 -33.34 12.43 -1.58
N LYS A 48 -32.78 13.09 -0.56
CA LYS A 48 -33.53 13.92 0.40
C LYS A 48 -33.76 15.35 -0.10
N TYR A 49 -33.11 15.78 -1.18
CA TYR A 49 -33.32 17.11 -1.75
C TYR A 49 -34.71 17.24 -2.39
N ASN A 50 -35.46 18.24 -1.92
CA ASN A 50 -36.71 18.69 -2.55
C ASN A 50 -36.46 19.66 -3.72
N ASN A 51 -35.32 20.37 -3.71
CA ASN A 51 -34.96 21.30 -4.78
C ASN A 51 -34.18 20.57 -5.88
N ASP A 52 -34.75 20.48 -7.08
CA ASP A 52 -34.18 19.76 -8.22
C ASP A 52 -32.82 20.32 -8.68
N THR A 53 -32.63 21.64 -8.63
CA THR A 53 -31.35 22.28 -8.98
C THR A 53 -30.26 21.87 -7.99
N LEU A 54 -30.55 21.90 -6.68
CA LEU A 54 -29.60 21.47 -5.64
C LEU A 54 -29.31 19.96 -5.73
N ARG A 55 -30.34 19.14 -6.00
CA ARG A 55 -30.19 17.70 -6.20
C ARG A 55 -29.25 17.40 -7.36
N ASN A 56 -29.44 18.06 -8.50
CA ASN A 56 -28.61 17.89 -9.69
C ASN A 56 -27.17 18.35 -9.44
N LEU A 57 -26.97 19.47 -8.74
CA LEU A 57 -25.64 19.96 -8.38
C LEU A 57 -24.90 18.98 -7.47
N SER A 58 -25.57 18.46 -6.44
CA SER A 58 -25.00 17.47 -5.52
C SER A 58 -24.68 16.15 -6.25
N GLN A 59 -25.55 15.70 -7.16
CA GLN A 59 -25.29 14.52 -7.99
C GLN A 59 -24.05 14.69 -8.88
N GLN A 60 -23.86 15.85 -9.53
CA GLN A 60 -22.67 16.11 -10.33
C GLN A 60 -21.39 16.11 -9.50
N LYS A 61 -21.43 16.68 -8.29
CA LYS A 61 -20.30 16.63 -7.34
C LYS A 61 -19.97 15.20 -6.94
N TYR A 62 -20.99 14.41 -6.59
CA TYR A 62 -20.86 13.00 -6.25
C TYR A 62 -20.19 12.21 -7.38
N ASP A 63 -20.68 12.36 -8.63
CA ASP A 63 -20.17 11.59 -9.77
C ASP A 63 -18.70 11.93 -10.04
N ARG A 64 -18.33 13.22 -9.98
CA ARG A 64 -16.93 13.67 -10.12
C ARG A 64 -16.05 13.10 -9.01
N ALA A 65 -16.51 13.17 -7.76
CA ALA A 65 -15.77 12.67 -6.62
C ALA A 65 -15.58 11.15 -6.69
N LYS A 66 -16.63 10.40 -7.08
CA LYS A 66 -16.59 8.95 -7.20
C LYS A 66 -15.66 8.48 -8.32
N SER A 67 -15.63 9.17 -9.46
CA SER A 67 -14.69 8.88 -10.54
C SER A 67 -13.23 9.00 -10.07
N LYS A 68 -12.89 10.17 -9.49
CA LYS A 68 -11.54 10.43 -8.97
C LYS A 68 -11.13 9.43 -7.88
N TYR A 69 -12.04 9.10 -6.97
CA TYR A 69 -11.81 8.06 -5.97
C TYR A 69 -11.47 6.71 -6.60
N THR A 70 -12.24 6.30 -7.61
CA THR A 70 -12.09 4.98 -8.26
C THR A 70 -10.72 4.83 -8.94
N GLU A 71 -10.22 5.90 -9.55
CA GLU A 71 -8.87 5.95 -10.13
C GLU A 71 -7.76 5.82 -9.07
N LEU A 72 -7.91 6.51 -7.93
CA LEU A 72 -6.96 6.46 -6.82
C LEU A 72 -6.89 5.07 -6.20
N ILE A 73 -8.04 4.47 -5.86
CA ILE A 73 -8.06 3.13 -5.23
C ILE A 73 -7.54 2.04 -6.17
N ALA A 74 -7.85 2.12 -7.47
CA ALA A 74 -7.33 1.18 -8.45
C ALA A 74 -5.80 1.25 -8.56
N SER A 75 -5.23 2.46 -8.53
CA SER A 75 -3.79 2.68 -8.57
C SER A 75 -3.09 2.12 -7.32
N MET A 76 -3.66 2.36 -6.13
CA MET A 76 -3.16 1.81 -4.87
C MET A 76 -3.18 0.28 -4.87
N LYS A 77 -4.30 -0.35 -5.24
CA LYS A 77 -4.41 -1.82 -5.33
C LYS A 77 -3.45 -2.43 -6.35
N LYS A 78 -3.26 -1.77 -7.49
CA LYS A 78 -2.27 -2.20 -8.49
C LYS A 78 -0.86 -2.18 -7.92
N ALA A 79 -0.49 -1.14 -7.19
CA ALA A 79 0.83 -1.06 -6.56
C ALA A 79 0.96 -2.08 -5.41
N GLU A 80 -0.08 -2.28 -4.60
CA GLU A 80 -0.14 -3.32 -3.56
C GLU A 80 0.17 -4.73 -4.10
N THR A 81 -0.35 -5.06 -5.29
CA THR A 81 -0.11 -6.39 -5.91
C THR A 81 1.36 -6.65 -6.24
N LYS A 82 2.17 -5.60 -6.40
CA LYS A 82 3.60 -5.71 -6.69
C LYS A 82 4.46 -5.98 -5.44
N LEU A 83 3.90 -5.84 -4.23
CA LEU A 83 4.65 -6.05 -2.99
C LEU A 83 5.07 -7.50 -2.81
N GLU A 84 4.16 -8.45 -3.09
CA GLU A 84 4.44 -9.87 -2.86
C GLU A 84 5.56 -10.39 -3.78
N PRO A 85 5.53 -10.16 -5.11
CA PRO A 85 6.62 -10.57 -5.98
C PRO A 85 7.98 -9.96 -5.62
N ALA A 86 7.99 -8.73 -5.10
CA ALA A 86 9.22 -8.06 -4.69
C ALA A 86 9.79 -8.60 -3.36
N LEU A 87 8.96 -9.16 -2.48
CA LEU A 87 9.40 -9.76 -1.22
C LEU A 87 9.95 -11.19 -1.37
N ILE A 88 9.53 -11.94 -2.40
CA ILE A 88 9.92 -13.35 -2.59
C ILE A 88 11.45 -13.52 -2.64
N PRO A 89 12.22 -12.81 -3.49
CA PRO A 89 13.67 -13.03 -3.57
C PRO A 89 14.39 -12.70 -2.26
N LEU A 90 13.88 -11.72 -1.51
CA LEU A 90 14.41 -11.35 -0.20
C LEU A 90 14.19 -12.47 0.82
N ARG A 91 13.02 -13.13 0.82
CA ARG A 91 12.74 -14.30 1.67
C ARG A 91 13.63 -15.48 1.31
N ASP A 92 13.78 -15.76 0.03
CA ASP A 92 14.59 -16.88 -0.46
C ASP A 92 16.05 -16.68 -0.04
N GLN A 93 16.58 -15.47 -0.15
CA GLN A 93 17.94 -15.17 0.29
C GLN A 93 18.11 -15.33 1.82
N VAL A 94 17.17 -14.85 2.63
CA VAL A 94 17.21 -15.05 4.09
C VAL A 94 17.21 -16.54 4.44
N MET A 95 16.38 -17.33 3.77
CA MET A 95 16.32 -18.78 3.96
C MET A 95 17.63 -19.46 3.55
N PHE A 96 18.21 -19.07 2.41
CA PHE A 96 19.50 -19.58 1.93
C PHE A 96 20.63 -19.30 2.93
N MET A 97 20.73 -18.07 3.43
CA MET A 97 21.74 -17.69 4.42
C MET A 97 21.57 -18.44 5.74
N LYS A 98 20.33 -18.65 6.19
CA LYS A 98 20.02 -19.46 7.38
C LYS A 98 20.56 -20.88 7.26
N HIS A 99 20.44 -21.53 6.10
CA HIS A 99 20.98 -22.87 5.89
C HIS A 99 22.51 -22.89 5.82
N ASN A 100 23.13 -21.90 5.18
CA ASN A 100 24.59 -21.84 5.05
C ASN A 100 25.32 -21.53 6.36
N LEU A 101 24.69 -20.79 7.26
CA LEU A 101 25.15 -20.64 8.64
C LEU A 101 25.28 -22.01 9.33
N ASN A 102 24.34 -22.92 9.09
CA ASN A 102 24.36 -24.28 9.66
C ASN A 102 25.40 -25.17 9.00
N ALA A 103 25.68 -24.96 7.70
CA ALA A 103 26.66 -25.72 6.93
C ALA A 103 28.11 -25.19 7.03
N LYS A 104 28.35 -24.09 7.75
CA LYS A 104 29.65 -23.39 7.87
C LYS A 104 30.25 -22.96 6.52
N ALA A 105 29.42 -22.63 5.54
CA ALA A 105 29.88 -22.08 4.25
C ALA A 105 30.12 -20.57 4.36
N ILE A 106 31.19 -20.03 3.76
CA ILE A 106 31.38 -18.58 3.63
C ILE A 106 30.52 -18.13 2.44
N ALA A 107 29.43 -17.44 2.70
CA ALA A 107 28.61 -16.81 1.66
C ALA A 107 28.79 -15.28 1.71
N GLY A 108 29.02 -14.67 0.55
CA GLY A 108 28.87 -13.23 0.36
C GLY A 108 27.42 -12.88 0.02
N LEU A 109 27.02 -11.65 0.32
CA LEU A 109 25.74 -11.10 -0.13
C LEU A 109 25.79 -10.87 -1.65
N SER A 110 24.75 -11.26 -2.39
CA SER A 110 24.64 -10.95 -3.83
C SER A 110 24.18 -9.49 -4.02
N ASP A 111 24.76 -8.77 -4.98
CA ASP A 111 24.34 -7.41 -5.37
C ASP A 111 22.85 -7.36 -5.78
N GLU A 112 22.31 -8.48 -6.30
CA GLU A 112 20.90 -8.64 -6.65
C GLU A 112 19.97 -8.42 -5.44
N VAL A 113 20.40 -8.83 -4.25
CA VAL A 113 19.62 -8.74 -3.00
C VAL A 113 19.49 -7.28 -2.54
N VAL A 114 20.57 -6.50 -2.68
CA VAL A 114 20.56 -5.06 -2.39
C VAL A 114 19.60 -4.35 -3.35
N GLY A 115 19.60 -4.71 -4.64
CA GLY A 115 18.66 -4.19 -5.63
C GLY A 115 17.20 -4.51 -5.28
N VAL A 116 16.91 -5.74 -4.85
CA VAL A 116 15.56 -6.14 -4.42
C VAL A 116 15.09 -5.34 -3.22
N GLN A 117 15.95 -5.13 -2.22
CA GLN A 117 15.60 -4.31 -1.05
C GLN A 117 15.20 -2.88 -1.46
N THR A 118 16.01 -2.22 -2.29
CA THR A 118 15.72 -0.85 -2.76
C THR A 118 14.39 -0.80 -3.50
N ASN A 119 14.11 -1.76 -4.38
CA ASN A 119 12.86 -1.82 -5.14
C ASN A 119 11.63 -1.98 -4.22
N VAL A 120 11.75 -2.76 -3.13
CA VAL A 120 10.67 -2.93 -2.15
C VAL A 120 10.42 -1.63 -1.36
N ASP A 121 11.48 -0.96 -0.90
CA ASP A 121 11.35 0.30 -0.15
C ASP A 121 10.75 1.42 -1.02
N GLU A 122 11.14 1.51 -2.30
CA GLU A 122 10.57 2.46 -3.27
C GLU A 122 9.09 2.18 -3.51
N LEU A 123 8.72 0.93 -3.76
CA LEU A 123 7.33 0.54 -3.97
C LEU A 123 6.45 0.87 -2.75
N ILE A 124 6.93 0.59 -1.54
CA ILE A 124 6.20 0.93 -0.31
C ILE A 124 5.98 2.43 -0.20
N ARG A 125 7.03 3.23 -0.44
CA ARG A 125 6.96 4.68 -0.37
C ARG A 125 5.96 5.27 -1.38
N ASP A 126 5.93 4.73 -2.60
CA ASP A 126 4.98 5.15 -3.63
C ASP A 126 3.53 4.87 -3.19
N ILE A 127 3.29 3.71 -2.58
CA ILE A 127 1.95 3.38 -2.07
C ILE A 127 1.57 4.28 -0.89
N GLU A 128 2.49 4.53 0.05
CA GLU A 128 2.25 5.43 1.18
C GLU A 128 1.89 6.85 0.72
N SER A 129 2.56 7.35 -0.33
CA SER A 129 2.24 8.64 -0.94
C SER A 129 0.84 8.64 -1.56
N ALA A 130 0.48 7.58 -2.29
CA ALA A 130 -0.84 7.45 -2.89
C ALA A 130 -1.95 7.37 -1.83
N ILE A 131 -1.71 6.66 -0.71
CA ILE A 131 -2.64 6.61 0.42
C ILE A 131 -2.83 8.01 1.02
N ALA A 132 -1.75 8.76 1.25
CA ALA A 132 -1.85 10.12 1.80
C ALA A 132 -2.66 11.07 0.88
N GLN A 133 -2.51 10.93 -0.44
CA GLN A 133 -3.32 11.66 -1.41
C GLN A 133 -4.80 11.27 -1.34
N ALA A 134 -5.09 9.98 -1.18
CA ALA A 134 -6.45 9.49 -1.01
C ALA A 134 -7.07 9.97 0.32
N ASP A 135 -6.33 9.92 1.43
CA ASP A 135 -6.76 10.42 2.74
C ASP A 135 -7.11 11.92 2.66
N SER A 136 -6.24 12.73 2.06
CA SER A 136 -6.49 14.17 1.87
C SER A 136 -7.70 14.44 0.98
N PHE A 137 -7.87 13.65 -0.08
CA PHE A 137 -9.04 13.76 -0.94
C PHE A 137 -10.34 13.43 -0.20
N ILE A 138 -10.38 12.31 0.54
CA ILE A 138 -11.56 11.92 1.31
C ILE A 138 -11.87 12.94 2.41
N ALA A 139 -10.86 13.46 3.10
CA ALA A 139 -11.06 14.52 4.09
C ALA A 139 -11.69 15.78 3.47
N SER A 140 -11.28 16.15 2.25
CA SER A 140 -11.88 17.31 1.55
C SER A 140 -13.37 17.12 1.22
N LEU A 141 -13.83 15.89 1.04
CA LEU A 141 -15.24 15.58 0.79
C LEU A 141 -16.10 15.65 2.07
N GLN A 142 -15.50 15.46 3.25
CA GLN A 142 -16.22 15.52 4.53
C GLN A 142 -16.43 16.96 5.03
N THR A 143 -15.66 17.90 4.50
CA THR A 143 -15.71 19.32 4.89
C THR A 143 -16.54 20.19 3.95
N GLU A 144 -17.06 19.63 2.84
CA GLU A 144 -18.02 20.29 1.96
C GLU A 144 -19.45 20.19 2.49
#